data_AF-A0A6I1DWJ0-F1
#
_entry.id   AF-A0A6I1DWJ0-F1
#
_cell.length_a   1.000
_cell.length_b   1.000
_cell.length_c   1.000
_cell.angle_alpha   90.00
_cell.angle_beta   90.00
_cell.angle_gamma   90.00
#
_symmetry.space_group_name_H-M   'P 1'
#
loop_
_entity.id
_entity.type
_entity.pdbx_description
1 polymer ?
#
loop_
_entity_poly.entity_id
_entity_poly.type
_entity_poly.pdbx_seq_one_letter_code
_entity_poly.pdbx_strand_id
1 'polypeptide(L)'
;MASGKQTPRQKMINLMYLIFIAMLALNMSKEVLAAFGLMNEKLETSNTRMDSSNSDFLASLGTKAEENEAEYGTLYQNAQQIKELSDKYYTYLEGLKQEMTKDLEDPKDYVVMDKSDYLDQKFFQGDNLGPEGKEFMKQINDYREGVVNTLPEGKFTAVKEAVKTRFATGDADGKVEKRDGTRQDWINYHYEGFPLVASLTKLTQLQADIKTTEQEVLKNLLEGNLTAAVSLTNFASSLAAPKTAYYSGEKYDGKIIVSKTDKTSTPVKAELTLDGRTLAEGKDYALEAGGIKMLISAGTPGDHTIKGTMYFMQDGKEVPVEVNNTFATISMPNAAVISADKMNVVYRGVANPMTISIPGIPDNKVSASAAGLTRRSGSQYVMNPGTGRSVTITASGTLPDGKGISTKSEFRIKDIPRPGGTVRGESGSVKMPRKNLEISTIGAMLEDFDFDLNLAVGQFKFKVPGQPTVVVNGNKLDNRAKSALQRAQRGDAVQIFDIQAYITNNKSYKLKKVSPVVVELTN
;
A
#
# COMPACT_ATOMS: atom_id res chain seq x y z
N MET A 1 -75.21 36.31 -58.96
CA MET A 1 -75.25 37.77 -59.21
C MET A 1 -74.10 38.14 -60.13
N ALA A 2 -74.36 39.00 -61.13
CA ALA A 2 -73.46 39.54 -62.16
C ALA A 2 -72.92 38.58 -63.25
N SER A 3 -73.82 38.07 -64.10
CA SER A 3 -73.48 37.54 -65.43
C SER A 3 -73.52 38.67 -66.48
N GLY A 4 -72.55 39.58 -66.43
CA GLY A 4 -72.26 40.49 -67.55
C GLY A 4 -71.18 39.86 -68.42
N LYS A 5 -71.40 39.76 -69.74
CA LYS A 5 -70.37 39.29 -70.69
C LYS A 5 -69.18 40.26 -70.65
N GLN A 6 -68.17 39.95 -69.82
CA GLN A 6 -66.93 40.73 -69.75
C GLN A 6 -66.26 40.76 -71.12
N THR A 7 -65.85 41.96 -71.54
CA THR A 7 -65.11 42.13 -72.79
C THR A 7 -63.80 41.33 -72.73
N PRO A 8 -63.26 40.84 -73.87
CA PRO A 8 -61.98 40.11 -73.89
C PRO A 8 -60.84 40.85 -73.17
N ARG A 9 -60.85 42.19 -73.21
CA ARG A 9 -59.94 43.06 -72.48
C ARG A 9 -60.08 42.95 -70.95
N GLN A 10 -61.31 42.92 -70.44
CA GLN A 10 -61.55 42.73 -69.00
C GLN A 10 -61.21 41.31 -68.53
N LYS A 11 -61.40 40.29 -69.38
CA LYS A 11 -60.94 38.93 -69.06
C LYS A 11 -59.42 38.85 -68.98
N MET A 12 -58.70 39.52 -69.88
CA MET A 12 -57.24 39.63 -69.84
C MET A 12 -56.76 40.37 -68.58
N ILE A 13 -57.39 41.51 -68.23
CA ILE A 13 -57.05 42.25 -67.01
C ILE A 13 -57.33 41.42 -65.75
N ASN A 14 -58.47 40.73 -65.68
CA ASN A 14 -58.81 39.88 -64.54
C ASN A 14 -57.88 38.68 -64.44
N LEU A 15 -57.46 38.08 -65.56
CA LEU A 15 -56.48 37.00 -65.58
C LEU A 15 -55.11 37.49 -65.12
N MET A 16 -54.66 38.67 -65.57
CA MET A 16 -53.42 39.28 -65.09
C MET A 16 -53.49 39.61 -63.60
N TYR A 17 -54.61 40.15 -63.10
CA TYR A 17 -54.80 40.40 -61.67
C TYR A 17 -54.81 39.11 -60.86
N LEU A 18 -55.45 38.04 -61.37
CA LEU A 18 -55.46 36.74 -60.70
C LEU A 18 -54.05 36.13 -60.65
N ILE A 19 -53.30 36.23 -61.75
CA ILE A 19 -51.90 35.79 -61.83
C ILE A 19 -51.01 36.63 -60.91
N PHE A 20 -51.23 37.95 -60.83
CA PHE A 20 -50.44 38.84 -59.98
C PHE A 20 -50.73 38.64 -58.49
N ILE A 21 -52.00 38.44 -58.13
CA ILE A 21 -52.41 38.08 -56.76
C ILE A 21 -51.89 36.68 -56.40
N ALA A 22 -51.93 35.73 -57.34
CA ALA A 22 -51.35 34.40 -57.13
C ALA A 22 -49.81 34.47 -56.96
N MET A 23 -49.10 35.28 -57.75
CA MET A 23 -47.66 35.51 -57.58
C MET A 23 -47.33 36.20 -56.25
N LEU A 24 -48.10 37.21 -55.86
CA LEU A 24 -47.94 37.87 -54.55
C LEU A 24 -48.25 36.93 -53.38
N ALA A 25 -49.18 35.98 -53.55
CA ALA A 25 -49.53 34.99 -52.54
C ALA A 25 -48.52 33.82 -52.48
N LEU A 26 -47.78 33.56 -53.56
CA LEU A 26 -46.73 32.54 -53.63
C LEU A 26 -45.40 33.01 -53.05
N ASN A 27 -45.15 34.33 -53.04
CA ASN A 27 -43.93 34.89 -52.46
C ASN A 27 -44.10 35.09 -50.94
N MET A 28 -43.08 34.67 -50.17
CA MET A 28 -43.05 34.88 -48.72
C MET A 28 -42.99 36.37 -48.37
N SER A 29 -43.54 36.75 -47.21
CA SER A 29 -43.45 38.14 -46.74
C SER A 29 -42.00 38.52 -46.40
N LYS A 30 -41.64 39.77 -46.66
CA LYS A 30 -40.28 40.29 -46.43
C LYS A 30 -39.89 40.22 -44.95
N GLU A 31 -40.86 40.41 -44.06
CA GLU A 31 -40.68 40.31 -42.61
C GLU A 31 -40.34 38.88 -42.18
N VAL A 32 -40.94 37.86 -42.83
CA VAL A 32 -40.64 36.46 -42.57
C VAL A 32 -39.20 36.11 -43.01
N LEU A 33 -38.78 36.58 -44.19
CA LEU A 33 -37.40 36.38 -44.66
C LEU A 33 -36.37 37.05 -43.74
N ALA A 34 -36.65 38.28 -43.29
CA ALA A 34 -35.80 38.97 -42.31
C ALA A 34 -35.73 38.24 -40.97
N ALA A 35 -36.84 37.63 -40.51
CA ALA A 35 -36.85 36.82 -39.29
C ALA A 35 -35.97 35.56 -39.40
N PHE A 36 -35.97 34.88 -40.55
CA PHE A 36 -35.04 33.76 -40.81
C PHE A 36 -33.58 34.21 -40.81
N GLY A 37 -33.29 35.38 -41.37
CA GLY A 37 -31.96 36.00 -41.29
C GLY A 37 -31.50 36.27 -39.87
N LEU A 38 -32.35 36.89 -39.04
CA LEU A 38 -32.05 37.12 -37.63
C LEU A 38 -31.86 35.82 -36.83
N MET A 39 -32.61 34.77 -37.17
CA MET A 39 -32.43 33.45 -36.59
C MET A 39 -31.08 32.84 -37.00
N ASN A 40 -30.70 32.97 -38.27
CA ASN A 40 -29.39 32.54 -38.77
C ASN A 40 -28.26 33.22 -37.99
N GLU A 41 -28.26 34.55 -37.85
CA GLU A 41 -27.21 35.27 -37.11
C GLU A 41 -27.10 34.86 -35.65
N LYS A 42 -28.24 34.57 -35.00
CA LYS A 42 -28.25 34.05 -33.63
C LYS A 42 -27.63 32.67 -33.54
N LEU A 43 -27.94 31.79 -34.49
CA LEU A 43 -27.35 30.44 -34.55
C LEU A 43 -25.85 30.52 -34.80
N GLU A 44 -25.37 31.36 -35.73
CA GLU A 44 -23.92 31.58 -35.97
C GLU A 44 -23.18 32.04 -34.70
N THR A 45 -23.77 33.01 -34.01
CA THR A 45 -23.21 33.52 -32.75
C THR A 45 -23.17 32.41 -31.68
N SER A 46 -24.22 31.58 -31.62
CA SER A 46 -24.28 30.43 -30.73
C SER A 46 -23.22 29.39 -31.08
N ASN A 47 -23.06 29.06 -32.37
CA ASN A 47 -22.10 28.09 -32.88
C ASN A 47 -20.66 28.49 -32.53
N THR A 48 -20.32 29.77 -32.71
CA THR A 48 -19.00 30.31 -32.35
C THR A 48 -18.71 30.18 -30.85
N ARG A 49 -19.71 30.45 -30.00
CA ARG A 49 -19.56 30.29 -28.54
C ARG A 49 -19.45 28.82 -28.13
N MET A 50 -20.26 27.95 -28.74
CA MET A 50 -20.22 26.51 -28.47
C MET A 50 -18.90 25.90 -28.92
N ASP A 51 -18.35 26.33 -30.06
CA ASP A 51 -17.03 25.88 -30.53
C ASP A 51 -15.90 26.22 -29.55
N SER A 52 -15.88 27.46 -29.04
CA SER A 52 -14.94 27.86 -27.98
C SER A 52 -15.12 27.00 -26.73
N SER A 53 -16.37 26.82 -26.28
CA SER A 53 -16.65 26.01 -25.08
C SER A 53 -16.26 24.55 -25.26
N ASN A 54 -16.51 23.96 -26.42
CA ASN A 54 -16.18 22.55 -26.71
C ASN A 54 -14.66 22.36 -26.79
N SER A 55 -13.94 23.34 -27.35
CA SER A 55 -12.48 23.35 -27.37
C SER A 55 -11.90 23.37 -25.96
N ASP A 56 -12.45 24.19 -25.06
CA ASP A 56 -12.04 24.23 -23.65
C ASP A 56 -12.31 22.91 -22.93
N PHE A 57 -13.48 22.28 -23.17
CA PHE A 57 -13.80 20.97 -22.61
C PHE A 57 -12.86 19.88 -23.11
N LEU A 58 -12.55 19.87 -24.41
CA LEU A 58 -11.63 18.90 -25.00
C LEU A 58 -10.21 19.08 -24.46
N ALA A 59 -9.74 20.33 -24.31
CA ALA A 59 -8.44 20.64 -23.72
C ALA A 59 -8.37 20.17 -22.26
N SER A 60 -9.42 20.43 -21.46
CA SER A 60 -9.49 19.95 -20.08
C SER A 60 -9.47 18.42 -19.98
N LEU A 61 -10.16 17.72 -20.89
CA LEU A 61 -10.12 16.26 -20.96
C LEU A 61 -8.72 15.76 -21.36
N GLY A 62 -8.03 16.48 -22.25
CA GLY A 62 -6.63 16.21 -22.61
C GLY A 62 -5.69 16.31 -21.41
N THR A 63 -5.77 17.37 -20.63
CA THR A 63 -4.98 17.51 -19.39
C THR A 63 -5.26 16.35 -18.43
N LYS A 64 -6.53 15.95 -18.25
CA LYS A 64 -6.87 14.80 -17.39
C LYS A 64 -6.33 13.46 -17.92
N ALA A 65 -6.27 13.30 -19.24
CA ALA A 65 -5.67 12.14 -19.88
C ALA A 65 -4.15 12.07 -19.72
N GLU A 66 -3.47 13.21 -19.71
CA GLU A 66 -2.03 13.28 -19.39
C GLU A 66 -1.77 12.92 -17.92
N GLU A 67 -2.65 13.35 -17.01
CA GLU A 67 -2.53 13.08 -15.56
C GLU A 67 -2.84 11.62 -15.19
N ASN A 68 -3.81 11.02 -15.86
CA ASN A 68 -4.25 9.64 -15.62
C ASN A 68 -4.73 9.00 -16.92
N GLU A 69 -3.76 8.51 -17.70
CA GLU A 69 -3.99 7.89 -19.00
C GLU A 69 -4.87 6.64 -18.91
N ALA A 70 -4.71 5.84 -17.84
CA ALA A 70 -5.46 4.61 -17.64
C ALA A 70 -6.97 4.87 -17.50
N GLU A 71 -7.36 6.01 -16.93
CA GLU A 71 -8.75 6.36 -16.67
C GLU A 71 -9.36 7.26 -17.76
N TYR A 72 -8.58 8.20 -18.30
CA TYR A 72 -9.08 9.22 -19.24
C TYR A 72 -8.57 9.06 -20.68
N GLY A 73 -7.54 8.25 -20.94
CA GLY A 73 -6.92 8.12 -22.26
C GLY A 73 -7.90 7.69 -23.36
N THR A 74 -8.66 6.62 -23.14
CA THR A 74 -9.68 6.16 -24.10
C THR A 74 -10.82 7.16 -24.27
N LEU A 75 -11.19 7.89 -23.20
CA LEU A 75 -12.24 8.91 -23.27
C LEU A 75 -11.79 10.09 -24.14
N TYR A 76 -10.53 10.51 -23.99
CA TYR A 76 -9.93 11.57 -24.79
C TYR A 76 -9.83 11.17 -26.26
N GLN A 77 -9.38 9.96 -26.57
CA GLN A 77 -9.34 9.44 -27.94
C GLN A 77 -10.72 9.44 -28.61
N ASN A 78 -11.75 8.97 -27.90
CA ASN A 78 -13.12 9.00 -28.41
C ASN A 78 -13.62 10.44 -28.65
N ALA A 79 -13.29 11.37 -27.75
CA ALA A 79 -13.64 12.78 -27.89
C ALA A 79 -12.94 13.43 -29.10
N GLN A 80 -11.66 13.13 -29.34
CA GLN A 80 -10.92 13.59 -30.51
C GLN A 80 -11.53 13.06 -31.82
N GLN A 81 -11.87 11.77 -31.87
CA GLN A 81 -12.51 11.20 -33.06
C GLN A 81 -13.88 11.84 -33.34
N ILE A 82 -14.66 12.15 -32.30
CA ILE A 82 -15.94 12.86 -32.45
C ILE A 82 -15.72 14.31 -32.90
N LYS A 83 -14.67 14.99 -32.44
CA LYS A 83 -14.27 16.32 -32.92
C LYS A 83 -13.96 16.29 -34.41
N GLU A 84 -13.16 15.33 -34.86
CA GLU A 84 -12.80 15.17 -36.28
C GLU A 84 -14.03 14.93 -37.16
N LEU A 85 -14.93 14.04 -36.73
CA LEU A 85 -16.20 13.79 -37.43
C LEU A 85 -17.08 15.06 -37.48
N SER A 86 -17.14 15.79 -36.37
CA SER A 86 -17.92 17.02 -36.24
C SER A 86 -17.36 18.13 -37.13
N ASP A 87 -16.05 18.33 -37.14
CA ASP A 87 -15.39 19.33 -37.96
C ASP A 87 -15.53 19.02 -39.44
N LYS A 88 -15.34 17.76 -39.84
CA LYS A 88 -15.54 17.33 -41.24
C LYS A 88 -16.95 17.68 -41.73
N TYR A 89 -17.98 17.32 -40.96
CA TYR A 89 -19.36 17.60 -41.37
C TYR A 89 -19.69 19.10 -41.29
N TYR A 90 -19.22 19.80 -40.26
CA TYR A 90 -19.40 21.25 -40.10
C TYR A 90 -18.77 22.02 -41.27
N THR A 91 -17.54 21.69 -41.67
CA THR A 91 -16.85 22.30 -42.80
C THR A 91 -17.55 22.01 -44.13
N TYR A 92 -18.10 20.81 -44.31
CA TYR A 92 -18.91 20.50 -45.48
C TYR A 92 -20.16 21.40 -45.56
N LEU A 93 -20.90 21.55 -44.45
CA LEU A 93 -22.06 22.45 -44.38
C LEU A 93 -21.66 23.91 -44.60
N GLU A 94 -20.51 24.34 -44.05
CA GLU A 94 -20.00 25.69 -44.23
C GLU A 94 -19.65 25.97 -45.70
N GLY A 95 -19.04 25.01 -46.39
CA GLY A 95 -18.79 25.09 -47.83
C GLY A 95 -20.07 25.29 -48.63
N LEU A 96 -21.13 24.52 -48.34
CA LEU A 96 -22.44 24.68 -48.98
C LEU A 96 -23.01 26.08 -48.76
N LYS A 97 -22.96 26.60 -47.52
CA LYS A 97 -23.46 27.95 -47.18
C LYS A 97 -22.69 29.07 -47.89
N GLN A 98 -21.38 28.93 -48.02
CA GLN A 98 -20.54 29.90 -48.73
C GLN A 98 -20.87 29.94 -50.22
N GLU A 99 -21.08 28.77 -50.83
CA GLU A 99 -21.48 28.71 -52.23
C GLU A 99 -22.90 29.28 -52.45
N MET A 100 -23.82 29.04 -51.51
CA MET A 100 -25.19 29.59 -51.54
C MET A 100 -25.23 31.11 -51.54
N THR A 101 -24.27 31.76 -50.87
CA THR A 101 -24.25 33.23 -50.68
C THR A 101 -23.26 33.94 -51.61
N LYS A 102 -22.53 33.20 -52.45
CA LYS A 102 -21.43 33.71 -53.29
C LYS A 102 -21.84 34.79 -54.29
N ASP A 103 -23.03 34.66 -54.88
CA ASP A 103 -23.51 35.56 -55.94
C ASP A 103 -24.36 36.72 -55.39
N LEU A 104 -24.44 36.87 -54.06
CA LEU A 104 -25.15 37.97 -53.40
C LEU A 104 -24.22 39.18 -53.22
N GLU A 105 -24.70 40.38 -53.55
CA GLU A 105 -23.96 41.63 -53.31
C GLU A 105 -23.79 41.93 -51.81
N ASP A 106 -24.84 41.68 -51.01
CA ASP A 106 -24.81 41.73 -49.55
C ASP A 106 -25.33 40.39 -48.97
N PRO A 107 -24.45 39.56 -48.38
CA PRO A 107 -24.83 38.31 -47.73
C PRO A 107 -25.79 38.47 -46.53
N LYS A 108 -26.04 39.69 -46.07
CA LYS A 108 -27.01 40.01 -45.00
C LYS A 108 -28.30 40.64 -45.49
N ASP A 109 -28.45 40.86 -46.79
CA ASP A 109 -29.75 41.26 -47.35
C ASP A 109 -30.65 40.04 -47.50
N TYR A 110 -31.22 39.59 -46.38
CA TYR A 110 -32.08 38.40 -46.34
C TYR A 110 -33.38 38.55 -47.13
N VAL A 111 -33.79 39.79 -47.42
CA VAL A 111 -35.06 40.07 -48.10
C VAL A 111 -35.02 39.68 -49.58
N VAL A 112 -33.82 39.61 -50.17
CA VAL A 112 -33.62 39.18 -51.57
C VAL A 112 -33.35 37.69 -51.72
N MET A 113 -33.31 36.94 -50.61
CA MET A 113 -33.02 35.49 -50.57
C MET A 113 -34.29 34.64 -50.62
N ASP A 114 -35.24 35.00 -51.48
CA ASP A 114 -36.56 34.37 -51.59
C ASP A 114 -36.63 33.18 -52.56
N LYS A 115 -35.60 33.00 -53.40
CA LYS A 115 -35.53 31.96 -54.44
C LYS A 115 -35.03 30.61 -53.91
N SER A 116 -35.46 29.51 -54.53
CA SER A 116 -35.04 28.14 -54.19
C SER A 116 -33.99 27.53 -55.15
N ASP A 117 -33.71 28.22 -56.27
CA ASP A 117 -33.00 27.69 -57.44
C ASP A 117 -31.68 26.97 -57.11
N TYR A 118 -30.88 27.48 -56.16
CA TYR A 118 -29.54 26.96 -55.90
C TYR A 118 -29.54 25.51 -55.39
N LEU A 119 -30.26 25.23 -54.30
CA LEU A 119 -30.31 23.86 -53.77
C LEU A 119 -31.16 22.95 -54.64
N ASP A 120 -32.19 23.50 -55.30
CA ASP A 120 -33.01 22.73 -56.25
C ASP A 120 -32.16 22.17 -57.39
N GLN A 121 -31.26 22.98 -57.95
CA GLN A 121 -30.33 22.55 -59.01
C GLN A 121 -29.18 21.68 -58.51
N LYS A 122 -28.72 21.90 -57.27
CA LYS A 122 -27.56 21.21 -56.72
C LYS A 122 -27.92 19.83 -56.17
N PHE A 123 -29.01 19.71 -55.42
CA PHE A 123 -29.39 18.45 -54.76
C PHE A 123 -30.24 17.54 -55.62
N PHE A 124 -30.99 18.07 -56.59
CA PHE A 124 -31.98 17.30 -57.34
C PHE A 124 -31.70 17.29 -58.85
N GLN A 125 -32.07 16.18 -59.50
CA GLN A 125 -32.01 15.97 -60.95
C GLN A 125 -33.34 15.39 -61.41
N GLY A 126 -34.28 16.28 -61.74
CA GLY A 126 -35.68 15.91 -61.95
C GLY A 126 -36.28 15.34 -60.66
N ASP A 127 -36.99 14.22 -60.76
CA ASP A 127 -37.62 13.55 -59.60
C ASP A 127 -36.62 12.77 -58.72
N ASN A 128 -35.33 12.71 -59.08
CA ASN A 128 -34.32 11.94 -58.36
C ASN A 128 -33.26 12.83 -57.69
N LEU A 129 -32.59 12.27 -56.69
CA LEU A 129 -31.41 12.89 -56.05
C LEU A 129 -30.20 12.95 -57.00
N GLY A 130 -29.64 14.14 -57.14
CA GLY A 130 -28.35 14.37 -57.80
C GLY A 130 -27.16 13.86 -56.97
N PRO A 131 -25.94 13.85 -57.55
CA PRO A 131 -24.72 13.42 -56.86
C PRO A 131 -24.48 14.15 -55.55
N GLU A 132 -24.64 15.47 -55.52
CA GLU A 132 -24.40 16.33 -54.36
C GLU A 132 -25.47 16.13 -53.28
N GLY A 133 -26.73 15.86 -53.67
CA GLY A 133 -27.79 15.49 -52.73
C GLY A 133 -27.53 14.14 -52.06
N LYS A 134 -27.00 13.16 -52.83
CA LYS A 134 -26.55 11.87 -52.26
C LYS A 134 -25.37 12.06 -51.32
N GLU A 135 -24.43 12.92 -51.66
CA GLU A 135 -23.30 13.25 -50.78
C GLU A 135 -23.77 13.93 -49.49
N PHE A 136 -24.73 14.86 -49.57
CA PHE A 136 -25.32 15.50 -48.39
C PHE A 136 -25.93 14.46 -47.43
N MET A 137 -26.74 13.54 -47.97
CA MET A 137 -27.34 12.45 -47.21
C MET A 137 -26.29 11.47 -46.65
N LYS A 138 -25.21 11.26 -47.39
CA LYS A 138 -24.09 10.45 -46.91
C LYS A 138 -23.38 11.12 -45.74
N GLN A 139 -23.07 12.41 -45.81
CA GLN A 139 -22.37 13.13 -44.75
C GLN A 139 -23.16 13.16 -43.43
N ILE A 140 -24.48 13.39 -43.48
CA ILE A 140 -25.33 13.36 -42.28
C ILE A 140 -25.39 11.96 -41.65
N ASN A 141 -25.49 10.90 -42.48
CA ASN A 141 -25.53 9.52 -42.01
C ASN A 141 -24.16 9.08 -41.45
N ASP A 142 -23.08 9.36 -42.16
CA ASP A 142 -21.70 9.08 -41.74
C ASP A 142 -21.38 9.76 -40.40
N TYR A 143 -21.83 11.00 -40.22
CA TYR A 143 -21.67 11.71 -38.96
C TYR A 143 -22.47 11.04 -37.83
N ARG A 144 -23.78 10.81 -38.05
CA ARG A 144 -24.67 10.18 -37.06
C ARG A 144 -24.14 8.82 -36.63
N GLU A 145 -23.81 7.96 -37.58
CA GLU A 145 -23.32 6.61 -37.32
C GLU A 145 -21.91 6.63 -36.74
N GLY A 146 -21.03 7.50 -37.25
CA GLY A 146 -19.68 7.68 -36.73
C GLY A 146 -19.67 8.06 -35.26
N VAL A 147 -20.49 9.04 -34.85
CA VAL A 147 -20.58 9.46 -33.44
C VAL A 147 -21.15 8.33 -32.56
N VAL A 148 -22.22 7.66 -33.01
CA VAL A 148 -22.84 6.55 -32.26
C VAL A 148 -21.87 5.38 -32.08
N ASN A 149 -21.08 5.06 -33.10
CA ASN A 149 -20.14 3.94 -33.10
C ASN A 149 -18.83 4.25 -32.33
N THR A 150 -18.42 5.52 -32.27
CA THR A 150 -17.23 5.94 -31.49
C THR A 150 -17.49 5.84 -29.99
N LEU A 151 -18.73 6.02 -29.55
CA LEU A 151 -19.08 5.89 -28.14
C LEU A 151 -19.16 4.40 -27.71
N PRO A 152 -18.63 4.03 -26.52
CA PRO A 152 -18.62 2.63 -26.05
C PRO A 152 -19.99 1.96 -26.04
N GLU A 153 -20.04 0.68 -26.38
CA GLU A 153 -21.27 -0.13 -26.36
C GLU A 153 -21.82 -0.27 -24.93
N GLY A 154 -23.15 -0.24 -24.78
CA GLY A 154 -23.81 -0.31 -23.47
C GLY A 154 -23.65 0.92 -22.56
N LYS A 155 -22.91 1.95 -22.99
CA LYS A 155 -22.78 3.24 -22.30
C LYS A 155 -23.34 4.38 -23.16
N PHE A 156 -23.62 5.52 -22.51
CA PHE A 156 -24.08 6.74 -23.17
C PHE A 156 -25.36 6.58 -24.01
N THR A 157 -26.26 5.67 -23.62
CA THR A 157 -27.49 5.35 -24.37
C THR A 157 -28.33 6.59 -24.66
N ALA A 158 -28.49 7.48 -23.67
CA ALA A 158 -29.23 8.73 -23.85
C ALA A 158 -28.60 9.63 -24.93
N VAL A 159 -27.28 9.76 -24.95
CA VAL A 159 -26.55 10.55 -25.96
C VAL A 159 -26.69 9.90 -27.34
N LYS A 160 -26.53 8.58 -27.44
CA LYS A 160 -26.70 7.84 -28.70
C LYS A 160 -28.10 8.04 -29.30
N GLU A 161 -29.14 7.95 -28.49
CA GLU A 161 -30.52 8.18 -28.94
C GLU A 161 -30.80 9.65 -29.28
N ALA A 162 -30.22 10.59 -28.54
CA ALA A 162 -30.29 12.01 -28.86
C ALA A 162 -29.65 12.33 -30.23
N VAL A 163 -28.47 11.76 -30.52
CA VAL A 163 -27.79 11.90 -31.81
C VAL A 163 -28.63 11.31 -32.95
N LYS A 164 -29.17 10.11 -32.77
CA LYS A 164 -30.05 9.49 -33.77
C LYS A 164 -31.29 10.34 -34.06
N THR A 165 -31.87 10.93 -33.03
CA THR A 165 -33.07 11.77 -33.16
C THR A 165 -32.75 13.11 -33.83
N ARG A 166 -31.65 13.76 -33.42
CA ARG A 166 -31.23 15.08 -33.91
C ARG A 166 -30.85 15.04 -35.40
N PHE A 167 -30.21 13.97 -35.84
CA PHE A 167 -29.83 13.75 -37.25
C PHE A 167 -30.70 12.68 -37.93
N ALA A 168 -31.96 12.58 -37.54
CA ALA A 168 -32.91 11.68 -38.17
C ALA A 168 -33.21 12.14 -39.60
N THR A 169 -33.12 11.22 -40.55
CA THR A 169 -33.32 11.47 -41.99
C THR A 169 -34.60 10.81 -42.49
N GLY A 170 -35.70 10.99 -41.73
CA GLY A 170 -36.98 10.33 -41.98
C GLY A 170 -37.15 9.02 -41.20
N ASP A 171 -38.11 8.22 -41.63
CA ASP A 171 -38.38 6.89 -41.07
C ASP A 171 -37.42 5.81 -41.60
N ALA A 172 -37.73 4.53 -41.38
CA ALA A 172 -36.90 3.40 -41.84
C ALA A 172 -36.68 3.38 -43.36
N ASP A 173 -37.57 4.01 -44.14
CA ASP A 173 -37.47 4.12 -45.60
C ASP A 173 -36.86 5.47 -46.04
N GLY A 174 -36.44 6.32 -45.10
CA GLY A 174 -35.89 7.66 -45.36
C GLY A 174 -36.95 8.72 -45.69
N LYS A 175 -38.22 8.48 -45.34
CA LYS A 175 -39.36 9.30 -45.76
C LYS A 175 -40.05 10.01 -44.59
N VAL A 176 -40.73 11.10 -44.92
CA VAL A 176 -41.55 11.91 -44.02
C VAL A 176 -42.99 11.93 -44.53
N GLU A 177 -43.94 11.81 -43.62
CA GLU A 177 -45.37 11.91 -43.93
C GLU A 177 -45.81 13.38 -43.96
N LYS A 178 -46.39 13.80 -45.09
CA LYS A 178 -46.96 15.14 -45.25
C LYS A 178 -48.35 15.21 -44.62
N ARG A 179 -48.84 16.44 -44.47
CA ARG A 179 -50.21 16.72 -43.98
C ARG A 179 -51.31 16.06 -44.82
N ASP A 180 -51.05 15.79 -46.09
CA ASP A 180 -52.00 15.14 -47.01
C ASP A 180 -51.93 13.59 -46.97
N GLY A 181 -51.09 13.01 -46.10
CA GLY A 181 -50.89 11.57 -45.97
C GLY A 181 -49.94 10.96 -47.01
N THR A 182 -49.39 11.76 -47.93
CA THR A 182 -48.37 11.28 -48.87
C THR A 182 -46.99 11.25 -48.21
N ARG A 183 -46.13 10.33 -48.67
CA ARG A 183 -44.75 10.19 -48.20
C ARG A 183 -43.78 10.80 -49.19
N GLN A 184 -42.84 11.61 -48.70
CA GLN A 184 -41.76 12.22 -49.49
C GLN A 184 -40.41 11.97 -48.81
N ASP A 185 -39.34 11.85 -49.59
CA ASP A 185 -37.99 11.71 -49.05
C ASP A 185 -37.64 12.90 -48.15
N TRP A 186 -36.92 12.65 -47.07
CA TRP A 186 -36.63 13.66 -46.04
C TRP A 186 -35.94 14.91 -46.62
N ILE A 187 -34.97 14.72 -47.51
CA ILE A 187 -34.23 15.84 -48.12
C ILE A 187 -35.13 16.70 -49.02
N ASN A 188 -36.02 16.08 -49.79
CA ASN A 188 -37.00 16.79 -50.59
C ASN A 188 -37.95 17.59 -49.69
N TYR A 189 -38.46 16.98 -48.62
CA TYR A 189 -39.35 17.65 -47.67
C TYR A 189 -38.70 18.86 -46.98
N HIS A 190 -37.38 18.83 -46.76
CA HIS A 190 -36.66 19.88 -46.05
C HIS A 190 -35.97 20.91 -46.93
N TYR A 191 -35.65 20.61 -48.19
CA TYR A 191 -34.81 21.50 -49.02
C TYR A 191 -35.37 21.80 -50.42
N GLU A 192 -36.28 20.98 -50.95
CA GLU A 192 -36.86 21.22 -52.28
C GLU A 192 -37.86 22.37 -52.25
N GLY A 193 -37.65 23.39 -53.11
CA GLY A 193 -38.52 24.55 -53.23
C GLY A 193 -38.48 25.51 -52.04
N PHE A 194 -37.50 25.37 -51.13
CA PHE A 194 -37.35 26.28 -50.00
C PHE A 194 -36.55 27.53 -50.38
N PRO A 195 -36.97 28.73 -49.92
CA PRO A 195 -36.20 29.95 -50.10
C PRO A 195 -34.77 29.83 -49.57
N LEU A 196 -33.82 30.51 -50.24
CA LEU A 196 -32.41 30.47 -49.93
C LEU A 196 -32.12 30.79 -48.45
N VAL A 197 -32.76 31.81 -47.88
CA VAL A 197 -32.56 32.14 -46.45
C VAL A 197 -33.06 31.03 -45.52
N ALA A 198 -34.17 30.37 -45.84
CA ALA A 198 -34.70 29.29 -45.01
C ALA A 198 -33.79 28.06 -45.06
N SER A 199 -33.27 27.75 -46.24
CA SER A 199 -32.28 26.70 -46.45
C SER A 199 -30.96 27.02 -45.73
N LEU A 200 -30.48 28.27 -45.80
CA LEU A 200 -29.30 28.74 -45.08
C LEU A 200 -29.48 28.54 -43.57
N THR A 201 -30.59 29.03 -42.99
CA THR A 201 -30.89 28.85 -41.57
C THR A 201 -30.96 27.37 -41.18
N LYS A 202 -31.52 26.49 -42.03
CA LYS A 202 -31.55 25.04 -41.77
C LYS A 202 -30.15 24.41 -41.75
N LEU A 203 -29.25 24.80 -42.65
CA LEU A 203 -27.86 24.33 -42.63
C LEU A 203 -27.11 24.84 -41.38
N THR A 204 -27.35 26.09 -40.99
CA THR A 204 -26.78 26.67 -39.75
C THR A 204 -27.35 26.00 -38.50
N GLN A 205 -28.61 25.56 -38.54
CA GLN A 205 -29.20 24.73 -37.48
C GLN A 205 -28.51 23.37 -37.39
N LEU A 206 -28.21 22.70 -38.51
CA LEU A 206 -27.44 21.46 -38.51
C LEU A 206 -26.03 21.67 -37.94
N GLN A 207 -25.38 22.79 -38.26
CA GLN A 207 -24.12 23.19 -37.63
C GLN A 207 -24.25 23.38 -36.11
N ALA A 208 -25.34 23.98 -35.64
CA ALA A 208 -25.63 24.12 -34.21
C ALA A 208 -25.89 22.76 -33.54
N ASP A 209 -26.57 21.86 -34.24
CA ASP A 209 -26.85 20.50 -33.80
C ASP A 209 -25.55 19.67 -33.65
N ILE A 210 -24.57 19.86 -34.55
CA ILE A 210 -23.23 19.26 -34.44
C ILE A 210 -22.53 19.77 -33.17
N LYS A 211 -22.48 21.10 -32.97
CA LYS A 211 -21.81 21.68 -31.80
C LYS A 211 -22.49 21.32 -30.48
N THR A 212 -23.82 21.22 -30.47
CA THR A 212 -24.59 20.73 -29.32
C THR A 212 -24.28 19.27 -29.02
N THR A 213 -24.21 18.43 -30.05
CA THR A 213 -23.87 17.00 -29.91
C THR A 213 -22.48 16.81 -29.33
N GLU A 214 -21.50 17.53 -29.86
CA GLU A 214 -20.13 17.53 -29.35
C GLU A 214 -20.09 17.93 -27.86
N GLN A 215 -20.81 19.00 -27.50
CA GLN A 215 -20.87 19.47 -26.11
C GLN A 215 -21.51 18.43 -25.17
N GLU A 216 -22.62 17.81 -25.59
CA GLU A 216 -23.31 16.78 -24.82
C GLU A 216 -22.41 15.55 -24.62
N VAL A 217 -21.72 15.10 -25.67
CA VAL A 217 -20.74 14.01 -25.59
C VAL A 217 -19.65 14.35 -24.59
N LEU A 218 -18.99 15.51 -24.73
CA LEU A 218 -17.88 15.91 -23.86
C LEU A 218 -18.30 15.99 -22.39
N LYS A 219 -19.47 16.58 -22.11
CA LYS A 219 -20.03 16.63 -20.75
C LYS A 219 -20.32 15.24 -20.19
N ASN A 220 -20.95 14.37 -20.97
CA ASN A 220 -21.29 13.02 -20.52
C ASN A 220 -20.03 12.17 -20.26
N LEU A 221 -19.00 12.29 -21.10
CA LEU A 221 -17.72 11.59 -20.89
C LEU A 221 -17.10 11.97 -19.54
N LEU A 222 -17.18 13.24 -19.15
CA LEU A 222 -16.71 13.72 -17.85
C LEU A 222 -17.62 13.29 -16.68
N GLU A 223 -18.95 13.44 -16.82
CA GLU A 223 -19.92 13.07 -15.77
C GLU A 223 -19.91 11.57 -15.45
N GLY A 224 -19.84 10.73 -16.48
CA GLY A 224 -19.77 9.27 -16.32
C GLY A 224 -18.52 8.85 -15.54
N ASN A 225 -17.40 9.55 -15.75
CA ASN A 225 -16.17 9.31 -15.01
C ASN A 225 -16.29 9.77 -13.54
N LEU A 226 -16.80 10.98 -13.29
CA LEU A 226 -17.04 11.46 -11.93
C LEU A 226 -17.91 10.50 -11.10
N THR A 227 -18.95 9.96 -11.73
CA THR A 227 -19.84 8.97 -11.09
C THR A 227 -19.09 7.67 -10.76
N ALA A 228 -18.23 7.21 -11.67
CA ALA A 228 -17.37 6.05 -11.40
C ALA A 228 -16.39 6.36 -10.26
N ALA A 229 -15.76 7.53 -10.26
CA ALA A 229 -14.77 7.94 -9.26
C ALA A 229 -15.34 8.00 -7.83
N VAL A 230 -16.62 8.37 -7.66
CA VAL A 230 -17.31 8.41 -6.35
C VAL A 230 -17.99 7.09 -5.97
N SER A 231 -17.96 6.08 -6.84
CA SER A 231 -18.54 4.77 -6.55
C SER A 231 -17.84 4.11 -5.37
N LEU A 232 -18.63 3.53 -4.45
CA LEU A 232 -18.12 2.77 -3.31
C LEU A 232 -17.26 1.57 -3.71
N THR A 233 -17.34 1.12 -4.97
CA THR A 233 -16.45 0.08 -5.53
C THR A 233 -14.98 0.49 -5.55
N ASN A 234 -14.70 1.79 -5.53
CA ASN A 234 -13.36 2.35 -5.50
C ASN A 234 -12.86 2.61 -4.07
N PHE A 235 -13.51 2.02 -3.06
CA PHE A 235 -13.12 2.15 -1.67
C PHE A 235 -12.88 0.77 -1.07
N ALA A 236 -11.92 0.71 -0.16
CA ALA A 236 -11.66 -0.44 0.67
C ALA A 236 -11.79 -0.05 2.14
N SER A 237 -12.16 -1.01 2.99
CA SER A 237 -12.06 -0.81 4.43
C SER A 237 -10.58 -0.76 4.83
N SER A 238 -10.18 0.30 5.52
CA SER A 238 -8.87 0.39 6.16
C SER A 238 -9.04 0.47 7.67
N LEU A 239 -8.09 -0.09 8.39
CA LEU A 239 -8.05 -0.03 9.85
C LEU A 239 -7.12 1.09 10.28
N ALA A 240 -7.67 2.13 10.90
CA ALA A 240 -6.91 3.20 11.52
C ALA A 240 -6.74 2.90 13.01
N ALA A 241 -5.51 2.59 13.44
CA ALA A 241 -5.18 2.39 14.85
C ALA A 241 -3.85 3.11 15.17
N PRO A 242 -3.71 3.70 16.37
CA PRO A 242 -2.50 4.41 16.76
C PRO A 242 -1.31 3.47 17.03
N LYS A 243 -1.57 2.17 17.25
CA LYS A 243 -0.57 1.12 17.47
C LYS A 243 -0.92 -0.10 16.63
N THR A 244 0.12 -0.78 16.15
CA THR A 244 0.01 -2.02 15.36
C THR A 244 0.06 -3.28 16.21
N ALA A 245 0.53 -3.19 17.46
CA ALA A 245 0.62 -4.29 18.41
C ALA A 245 0.08 -3.89 19.79
N TYR A 246 -0.57 -4.84 20.45
CA TYR A 246 -1.21 -4.67 21.77
C TYR A 246 -0.83 -5.81 22.69
N TYR A 247 -0.70 -5.53 23.98
CA TYR A 247 -0.49 -6.59 24.98
C TYR A 247 -1.80 -7.30 25.33
N SER A 248 -1.70 -8.56 25.77
CA SER A 248 -2.85 -9.31 26.27
C SER A 248 -3.54 -8.56 27.42
N GLY A 249 -4.83 -8.24 27.27
CA GLY A 249 -5.62 -7.48 28.23
C GLY A 249 -5.62 -5.95 28.04
N GLU A 250 -4.87 -5.42 27.07
CA GLU A 250 -4.98 -4.01 26.66
C GLU A 250 -6.28 -3.79 25.88
N LYS A 251 -6.93 -2.63 26.06
CA LYS A 251 -8.12 -2.27 25.28
C LYS A 251 -7.69 -1.93 23.85
N TYR A 252 -8.27 -2.62 22.88
CA TYR A 252 -8.06 -2.32 21.47
C TYR A 252 -8.75 -0.99 21.10
N ASP A 253 -8.00 -0.09 20.47
CA ASP A 253 -8.45 1.26 20.08
C ASP A 253 -8.24 1.50 18.57
N GLY A 254 -8.89 0.66 17.76
CA GLY A 254 -8.88 0.75 16.31
C GLY A 254 -10.23 1.21 15.76
N LYS A 255 -10.21 1.98 14.67
CA LYS A 255 -11.38 2.43 13.91
C LYS A 255 -11.33 1.88 12.49
N ILE A 256 -12.39 1.20 12.07
CA ILE A 256 -12.57 0.84 10.66
C ILE A 256 -13.05 2.09 9.92
N ILE A 257 -12.30 2.49 8.90
CA ILE A 257 -12.59 3.60 8.01
C ILE A 257 -12.74 3.10 6.58
N VAL A 258 -13.36 3.92 5.73
CA VAL A 258 -13.48 3.65 4.30
C VAL A 258 -12.43 4.53 3.60
N SER A 259 -11.46 3.90 2.95
CA SER A 259 -10.36 4.58 2.26
C SER A 259 -10.54 4.44 0.75
N LYS A 260 -10.45 5.56 0.02
CA LYS A 260 -10.44 5.54 -1.44
C LYS A 260 -9.22 4.73 -1.89
N THR A 261 -9.48 3.67 -2.65
CA THR A 261 -8.47 2.81 -3.27
C THR A 261 -8.36 3.22 -4.72
N ASP A 262 -7.61 4.28 -4.96
CA ASP A 262 -7.18 4.61 -6.32
C ASP A 262 -6.17 3.55 -6.77
N LYS A 263 -6.44 2.90 -7.90
CA LYS A 263 -5.56 1.84 -8.46
C LYS A 263 -4.84 2.30 -9.72
N THR A 264 -5.17 3.48 -10.24
CA THR A 264 -4.76 3.95 -11.56
C THR A 264 -3.84 5.15 -11.45
N SER A 265 -4.12 6.08 -10.54
CA SER A 265 -3.30 7.27 -10.36
C SER A 265 -1.92 6.91 -9.82
N THR A 266 -0.89 7.41 -10.49
CA THR A 266 0.51 7.24 -10.08
C THR A 266 1.03 8.58 -9.55
N PRO A 267 1.67 8.63 -8.37
CA PRO A 267 2.29 9.85 -7.88
C PRO A 267 3.39 10.30 -8.85
N VAL A 268 3.54 11.61 -9.06
CA VAL A 268 4.62 12.16 -9.90
C VAL A 268 5.93 12.32 -9.14
N LYS A 269 5.84 12.44 -7.81
CA LYS A 269 6.98 12.66 -6.93
C LYS A 269 6.64 12.22 -5.51
N ALA A 270 7.64 11.75 -4.77
CA ALA A 270 7.52 11.53 -3.34
C ALA A 270 8.75 12.02 -2.57
N GLU A 271 8.53 12.58 -1.40
CA GLU A 271 9.56 13.00 -0.46
C GLU A 271 9.30 12.27 0.86
N LEU A 272 9.95 11.11 1.04
CA LEU A 272 9.73 10.23 2.17
C LEU A 272 10.95 10.13 3.08
N THR A 273 10.70 9.91 4.36
CA THR A 273 11.68 9.68 5.40
C THR A 273 11.30 8.47 6.23
N LEU A 274 12.29 7.68 6.65
CA LEU A 274 12.17 6.59 7.61
C LEU A 274 13.00 6.96 8.84
N ASP A 275 12.36 7.20 9.98
CA ASP A 275 13.00 7.63 11.23
C ASP A 275 13.94 8.84 11.07
N GLY A 276 13.56 9.75 10.16
CA GLY A 276 14.36 10.94 9.81
C GLY A 276 15.43 10.71 8.74
N ARG A 277 15.68 9.47 8.29
CA ARG A 277 16.52 9.19 7.11
C ARG A 277 15.71 9.40 5.84
N THR A 278 16.16 10.28 4.95
CA THR A 278 15.57 10.45 3.61
C THR A 278 15.65 9.15 2.80
N LEU A 279 14.55 8.79 2.15
CA LEU A 279 14.43 7.64 1.27
C LEU A 279 14.65 8.05 -0.19
N ALA A 280 15.29 7.19 -0.97
CA ALA A 280 15.53 7.42 -2.39
C ALA A 280 14.64 6.53 -3.28
N GLU A 281 14.04 7.13 -4.31
CA GLU A 281 13.29 6.40 -5.34
C GLU A 281 14.20 5.41 -6.09
N GLY A 282 13.65 4.26 -6.48
CA GLY A 282 14.34 3.15 -7.15
C GLY A 282 15.19 2.27 -6.22
N LYS A 283 15.54 2.77 -5.03
CA LYS A 283 16.31 2.03 -4.01
C LYS A 283 15.48 1.66 -2.79
N ASP A 284 14.87 2.67 -2.17
CA ASP A 284 14.12 2.53 -0.91
C ASP A 284 12.60 2.45 -1.16
N TYR A 285 12.12 3.02 -2.28
CA TYR A 285 10.73 2.91 -2.71
C TYR A 285 10.62 3.02 -4.23
N ALA A 286 9.48 2.64 -4.80
CA ALA A 286 9.14 2.86 -6.20
C ALA A 286 7.73 3.45 -6.32
N LEU A 287 7.54 4.40 -7.22
CA LEU A 287 6.22 4.93 -7.57
C LEU A 287 5.52 3.91 -8.48
N GLU A 288 4.28 3.58 -8.17
CA GLU A 288 3.47 2.66 -8.97
C GLU A 288 2.00 3.08 -9.00
N ALA A 289 1.23 2.51 -9.93
CA ALA A 289 -0.19 2.78 -10.02
C ALA A 289 -0.90 2.43 -8.71
N GLY A 290 -1.60 3.41 -8.14
CA GLY A 290 -2.26 3.31 -6.84
C GLY A 290 -1.39 3.64 -5.62
N GLY A 291 -0.13 4.08 -5.79
CA GLY A 291 0.65 4.67 -4.69
C GLY A 291 2.16 4.46 -4.76
N ILE A 292 2.74 4.08 -3.62
CA ILE A 292 4.18 3.91 -3.46
C ILE A 292 4.47 2.53 -2.88
N LYS A 293 5.31 1.78 -3.57
CA LYS A 293 5.83 0.51 -3.09
C LYS A 293 7.07 0.73 -2.24
N MET A 294 7.01 0.32 -0.98
CA MET A 294 8.17 0.36 -0.08
C MET A 294 9.13 -0.81 -0.38
N LEU A 295 10.41 -0.51 -0.58
CA LEU A 295 11.48 -1.48 -0.84
C LEU A 295 12.48 -1.59 0.33
N ILE A 296 12.16 -0.97 1.46
CA ILE A 296 12.97 -0.94 2.67
C ILE A 296 12.89 -2.27 3.45
N SER A 297 13.97 -2.61 4.16
CA SER A 297 13.97 -3.67 5.17
C SER A 297 13.33 -3.18 6.47
N ALA A 298 12.78 -4.10 7.27
CA ALA A 298 12.14 -3.80 8.55
C ALA A 298 13.09 -3.17 9.59
N GLY A 299 14.41 -3.28 9.42
CA GLY A 299 15.38 -2.57 10.27
C GLY A 299 15.61 -3.22 11.65
N THR A 300 16.09 -2.42 12.60
CA THR A 300 16.38 -2.85 13.97
C THR A 300 15.10 -3.01 14.79
N PRO A 301 15.08 -3.83 15.85
CA PRO A 301 13.92 -3.91 16.73
C PRO A 301 13.53 -2.54 17.31
N GLY A 302 12.25 -2.20 17.23
CA GLY A 302 11.71 -0.90 17.64
C GLY A 302 10.53 -0.44 16.78
N ASP A 303 9.98 0.72 17.14
CA ASP A 303 8.96 1.39 16.36
C ASP A 303 9.62 2.25 15.28
N HIS A 304 9.15 2.11 14.04
CA HIS A 304 9.61 2.84 12.87
C HIS A 304 8.50 3.71 12.32
N THR A 305 8.86 4.92 11.89
CA THR A 305 7.92 5.88 11.36
C THR A 305 8.31 6.31 9.95
N ILE A 306 7.39 6.12 9.01
CA ILE A 306 7.47 6.61 7.63
C ILE A 306 6.69 7.91 7.55
N LYS A 307 7.40 9.02 7.29
CA LYS A 307 6.82 10.36 7.15
C LYS A 307 7.20 10.97 5.83
N GLY A 308 6.34 11.81 5.29
CA GLY A 308 6.67 12.58 4.10
C GLY A 308 5.45 13.07 3.35
N THR A 309 5.67 13.40 2.09
CA THR A 309 4.62 13.88 1.20
C THR A 309 4.76 13.20 -0.15
N MET A 310 3.66 12.73 -0.70
CA MET A 310 3.57 12.27 -2.09
C MET A 310 2.75 13.29 -2.88
N TYR A 311 3.13 13.52 -4.13
CA TYR A 311 2.53 14.53 -4.99
C TYR A 311 1.82 13.85 -6.16
N PHE A 312 0.58 14.25 -6.40
CA PHE A 312 -0.19 13.86 -7.58
C PHE A 312 -0.40 15.08 -8.46
N MET A 313 -0.43 14.87 -9.77
CA MET A 313 -0.82 15.93 -10.70
C MET A 313 -2.35 16.04 -10.71
N GLN A 314 -2.86 17.25 -10.51
CA GLN A 314 -4.28 17.56 -10.63
C GLN A 314 -4.45 18.95 -11.24
N ASP A 315 -5.14 18.99 -12.39
CA ASP A 315 -5.39 20.20 -13.17
C ASP A 315 -4.09 20.99 -13.48
N GLY A 316 -3.03 20.27 -13.85
CA GLY A 316 -1.70 20.78 -14.19
C GLY A 316 -0.85 21.21 -12.99
N LYS A 317 -1.29 20.93 -11.75
CA LYS A 317 -0.60 21.33 -10.52
C LYS A 317 -0.30 20.13 -9.62
N GLU A 318 0.86 20.17 -8.99
CA GLU A 318 1.23 19.20 -7.96
C GLU A 318 0.41 19.43 -6.68
N VAL A 319 -0.38 18.44 -6.29
CA VAL A 319 -1.16 18.43 -5.05
C VAL A 319 -0.49 17.52 -4.03
N PRO A 320 -0.11 18.03 -2.84
CA PRO A 320 0.54 17.24 -1.81
C PRO A 320 -0.46 16.36 -1.04
N VAL A 321 -0.08 15.13 -0.76
CA VAL A 321 -0.76 14.18 0.13
C VAL A 321 0.22 13.73 1.21
N GLU A 322 -0.13 13.99 2.47
CA GLU A 322 0.74 13.66 3.60
C GLU A 322 0.78 12.15 3.87
N VAL A 323 1.99 11.65 4.11
CA VAL A 323 2.27 10.28 4.52
C VAL A 323 2.73 10.31 5.98
N ASN A 324 2.01 9.58 6.84
CA ASN A 324 2.40 9.39 8.24
C ASN A 324 1.94 8.01 8.70
N ASN A 325 2.81 7.01 8.54
CA ASN A 325 2.54 5.63 8.90
C ASN A 325 3.61 5.11 9.86
N THR A 326 3.22 4.19 10.74
CA THR A 326 4.14 3.54 11.68
C THR A 326 4.07 2.02 11.53
N PHE A 327 5.21 1.37 11.70
CA PHE A 327 5.29 -0.09 11.80
C PHE A 327 6.30 -0.47 12.88
N ALA A 328 6.13 -1.64 13.49
CA ALA A 328 7.00 -2.11 14.56
C ALA A 328 7.79 -3.32 14.09
N THR A 329 9.08 -3.35 14.41
CA THR A 329 9.97 -4.48 14.16
C THR A 329 10.26 -5.16 15.49
N ILE A 330 9.93 -6.45 15.58
CA ILE A 330 10.12 -7.23 16.81
C ILE A 330 11.39 -8.07 16.65
N SER A 331 12.23 -8.10 17.69
CA SER A 331 13.39 -9.00 17.73
C SER A 331 12.95 -10.44 17.53
N MET A 332 13.65 -11.16 16.64
CA MET A 332 13.50 -12.60 16.56
C MET A 332 13.84 -13.22 17.93
N PRO A 333 12.98 -14.07 18.52
CA PRO A 333 13.30 -14.78 19.75
C PRO A 333 14.61 -15.56 19.56
N ASN A 334 15.66 -15.19 20.29
CA ASN A 334 17.02 -15.67 20.03
C ASN A 334 17.37 -16.97 20.78
N ALA A 335 16.54 -17.41 21.73
CA ALA A 335 16.67 -18.72 22.36
C ALA A 335 15.38 -19.13 23.07
N ALA A 336 15.01 -20.41 22.97
CA ALA A 336 14.12 -21.01 23.95
C ALA A 336 14.84 -21.05 25.30
N VAL A 337 14.15 -20.66 26.38
CA VAL A 337 14.67 -20.87 27.73
C VAL A 337 14.58 -22.37 28.02
N ILE A 338 15.68 -23.09 27.78
CA ILE A 338 15.81 -24.51 28.11
C ILE A 338 16.52 -24.59 29.45
N SER A 339 15.75 -24.82 30.51
CA SER A 339 16.27 -25.00 31.87
C SER A 339 16.18 -26.47 32.29
N ALA A 340 17.25 -26.98 32.90
CA ALA A 340 17.19 -28.25 33.61
C ALA A 340 16.69 -28.00 35.05
N ASP A 341 15.45 -28.41 35.35
CA ASP A 341 14.78 -28.10 36.63
C ASP A 341 15.55 -28.56 37.88
N LYS A 342 16.38 -29.59 37.74
CA LYS A 342 17.22 -30.12 38.84
C LYS A 342 18.57 -29.39 38.98
N MET A 343 18.89 -28.43 38.12
CA MET A 343 20.14 -27.67 38.11
C MET A 343 20.01 -26.27 38.72
N ASN A 344 18.85 -25.91 39.29
CA ASN A 344 18.67 -24.68 40.09
C ASN A 344 19.40 -24.79 41.45
N VAL A 345 20.72 -24.92 41.42
CA VAL A 345 21.58 -25.13 42.59
C VAL A 345 22.68 -24.07 42.61
N VAL A 346 22.92 -23.50 43.78
CA VAL A 346 24.10 -22.67 44.07
C VAL A 346 24.87 -23.28 45.23
N TYR A 347 26.19 -23.33 45.13
CA TYR A 347 27.05 -23.90 46.15
C TYR A 347 27.54 -22.84 47.13
N ARG A 348 27.45 -23.15 48.42
CA ARG A 348 28.00 -22.34 49.50
C ARG A 348 29.52 -22.45 49.51
N GLY A 349 30.21 -21.33 49.75
CA GLY A 349 31.66 -21.28 49.87
C GLY A 349 32.40 -21.05 48.54
N VAL A 350 31.68 -20.99 47.41
CA VAL A 350 32.20 -20.68 46.09
C VAL A 350 31.39 -19.57 45.41
N ALA A 351 32.02 -18.86 44.48
CA ALA A 351 31.38 -17.86 43.64
C ALA A 351 30.61 -18.55 42.50
N ASN A 352 29.29 -18.50 42.51
CA ASN A 352 28.44 -19.14 41.49
C ASN A 352 28.13 -18.15 40.36
N PRO A 353 28.76 -18.25 39.17
CA PRO A 353 28.46 -17.36 38.05
C PRO A 353 27.07 -17.67 37.45
N MET A 354 26.34 -16.64 37.05
CA MET A 354 25.05 -16.78 36.38
C MET A 354 24.74 -15.61 35.45
N THR A 355 23.92 -15.86 34.44
CA THR A 355 23.42 -14.83 33.51
C THR A 355 21.93 -14.62 33.76
N ILE A 356 21.52 -13.37 33.92
CA ILE A 356 20.12 -12.99 34.17
C ILE A 356 19.68 -12.02 33.08
N SER A 357 18.65 -12.42 32.32
CA SER A 357 18.02 -11.62 31.27
C SER A 357 16.51 -11.85 31.26
N ILE A 358 15.76 -10.91 30.69
CA ILE A 358 14.32 -11.03 30.48
C ILE A 358 14.09 -10.90 28.97
N PRO A 359 13.54 -11.93 28.28
CA PRO A 359 13.24 -11.84 26.86
C PRO A 359 12.39 -10.61 26.54
N GLY A 360 12.81 -9.82 25.56
CA GLY A 360 12.14 -8.57 25.16
C GLY A 360 12.55 -7.33 25.96
N ILE A 361 13.45 -7.42 26.93
CA ILE A 361 13.99 -6.27 27.67
C ILE A 361 15.52 -6.21 27.50
N PRO A 362 16.10 -5.08 27.04
CA PRO A 362 17.55 -4.92 26.96
C PRO A 362 18.26 -5.09 28.32
N ASP A 363 19.45 -5.70 28.33
CA ASP A 363 20.24 -6.03 29.54
C ASP A 363 20.53 -4.84 30.47
N ASN A 364 20.62 -3.62 29.93
CA ASN A 364 20.82 -2.40 30.72
C ASN A 364 19.56 -1.96 31.48
N LYS A 365 18.38 -2.44 31.08
CA LYS A 365 17.08 -2.23 31.72
C LYS A 365 16.63 -3.41 32.58
N VAL A 366 17.45 -4.44 32.71
CA VAL A 366 17.23 -5.58 33.63
C VAL A 366 18.09 -5.37 34.87
N SER A 367 17.49 -5.59 36.04
CA SER A 367 18.15 -5.59 37.34
C SER A 367 17.72 -6.81 38.14
N ALA A 368 18.65 -7.41 38.87
CA ALA A 368 18.38 -8.58 39.70
C ALA A 368 18.88 -8.36 41.13
N SER A 369 18.12 -8.88 42.10
CA SER A 369 18.45 -8.77 43.51
C SER A 369 18.22 -10.08 44.27
N ALA A 370 19.15 -10.39 45.18
CA ALA A 370 19.07 -11.44 46.19
C ALA A 370 20.18 -11.22 47.23
N ALA A 371 20.04 -11.83 48.42
CA ALA A 371 21.09 -11.82 49.43
C ALA A 371 22.33 -12.57 48.92
N GLY A 372 23.48 -11.89 48.83
CA GLY A 372 24.73 -12.47 48.35
C GLY A 372 24.93 -12.43 46.83
N LEU A 373 24.01 -11.81 46.09
CA LEU A 373 24.11 -11.62 44.65
C LEU A 373 24.81 -10.28 44.32
N THR A 374 25.80 -10.32 43.43
CA THR A 374 26.50 -9.12 42.96
C THR A 374 26.57 -9.08 41.44
N ARG A 375 26.31 -7.91 40.85
CA ARG A 375 26.45 -7.69 39.40
C ARG A 375 27.93 -7.56 39.05
N ARG A 376 28.35 -8.23 37.98
CA ARG A 376 29.72 -8.10 37.44
C ARG A 376 29.74 -7.14 36.26
N SER A 377 29.01 -7.46 35.20
CA SER A 377 28.98 -6.73 33.94
C SER A 377 27.72 -7.11 33.17
N GLY A 378 27.02 -6.15 32.56
CA GLY A 378 25.83 -6.45 31.73
C GLY A 378 24.83 -7.37 32.43
N SER A 379 24.47 -8.48 31.79
CA SER A 379 23.60 -9.54 32.33
C SER A 379 24.32 -10.58 33.22
N GLN A 380 25.63 -10.43 33.48
CA GLN A 380 26.43 -11.36 34.29
C GLN A 380 26.41 -10.99 35.78
N TYR A 381 26.08 -11.98 36.60
CA TYR A 381 26.02 -11.89 38.06
C TYR A 381 26.84 -13.01 38.70
N VAL A 382 27.24 -12.80 39.94
CA VAL A 382 27.88 -13.81 40.78
C VAL A 382 27.10 -13.94 42.09
N MET A 383 26.74 -15.18 42.43
CA MET A 383 25.98 -15.51 43.61
C MET A 383 26.85 -16.20 44.67
N ASN A 384 26.93 -15.60 45.86
CA ASN A 384 27.57 -16.15 47.05
C ASN A 384 26.51 -16.37 48.13
N PRO A 385 25.85 -17.55 48.16
CA PRO A 385 24.72 -17.77 49.05
C PRO A 385 25.15 -17.80 50.53
N GLY A 386 24.30 -17.25 51.39
CA GLY A 386 24.48 -17.26 52.83
C GLY A 386 24.04 -18.56 53.52
N THR A 387 23.46 -18.42 54.70
CA THR A 387 22.84 -19.53 55.44
C THR A 387 21.48 -19.90 54.83
N GLY A 388 20.95 -21.09 55.15
CA GLY A 388 19.65 -21.55 54.64
C GLY A 388 19.73 -22.68 53.61
N ARG A 389 18.56 -23.13 53.12
CA ARG A 389 18.41 -24.24 52.15
C ARG A 389 18.10 -23.76 50.73
N SER A 390 17.65 -22.52 50.57
CA SER A 390 17.37 -21.92 49.27
C SER A 390 17.57 -20.41 49.31
N VAL A 391 17.62 -19.80 48.13
CA VAL A 391 17.67 -18.37 47.91
C VAL A 391 16.84 -18.01 46.70
N THR A 392 16.03 -16.96 46.83
CA THR A 392 15.19 -16.46 45.74
C THR A 392 15.87 -15.27 45.09
N ILE A 393 16.03 -15.33 43.77
CA ILE A 393 16.50 -14.23 42.93
C ILE A 393 15.28 -13.57 42.30
N THR A 394 15.18 -12.25 42.48
CA THR A 394 14.13 -11.44 41.84
C THR A 394 14.76 -10.66 40.70
N ALA A 395 14.32 -10.92 39.47
CA ALA A 395 14.71 -10.18 38.28
C ALA A 395 13.58 -9.22 37.91
N SER A 396 13.91 -7.94 37.77
CA SER A 396 12.98 -6.88 37.42
C SER A 396 13.47 -6.13 36.19
N GLY A 397 12.54 -5.68 35.35
CA GLY A 397 12.85 -4.86 34.20
C GLY A 397 11.71 -3.92 33.85
N THR A 398 12.00 -2.92 33.02
CA THR A 398 11.01 -1.97 32.51
C THR A 398 10.74 -2.27 31.05
N LEU A 399 9.48 -2.56 30.73
CA LEU A 399 9.01 -2.75 29.36
C LEU A 399 9.07 -1.42 28.58
N PRO A 400 9.04 -1.46 27.23
CA PRO A 400 9.00 -0.25 26.41
C PRO A 400 7.83 0.70 26.74
N ASP A 401 6.72 0.18 27.27
CA ASP A 401 5.53 0.94 27.68
C ASP A 401 5.65 1.59 29.08
N GLY A 402 6.80 1.45 29.74
CA GLY A 402 7.07 2.00 31.08
C GLY A 402 6.55 1.13 32.22
N LYS A 403 5.83 0.02 31.96
CA LYS A 403 5.40 -0.90 33.02
C LYS A 403 6.56 -1.74 33.52
N GLY A 404 6.63 -1.92 34.83
CA GLY A 404 7.59 -2.81 35.47
C GLY A 404 7.12 -4.26 35.39
N ILE A 405 8.03 -5.17 35.06
CA ILE A 405 7.86 -6.61 35.26
C ILE A 405 8.80 -7.09 36.35
N SER A 406 8.36 -8.05 37.16
CA SER A 406 9.18 -8.69 38.18
C SER A 406 8.91 -10.18 38.21
N THR A 407 9.97 -10.97 38.15
CA THR A 407 9.93 -12.43 38.15
C THR A 407 10.84 -12.98 39.24
N LYS A 408 10.42 -14.08 39.86
CA LYS A 408 11.14 -14.72 40.96
C LYS A 408 11.59 -16.11 40.55
N SER A 409 12.83 -16.47 40.84
CA SER A 409 13.39 -17.80 40.64
C SER A 409 14.07 -18.29 41.90
N GLU A 410 13.70 -19.48 42.37
CA GLU A 410 14.28 -20.08 43.59
C GLU A 410 15.41 -21.06 43.23
N PHE A 411 16.56 -20.86 43.89
CA PHE A 411 17.74 -21.72 43.80
C PHE A 411 17.97 -22.44 45.13
N ARG A 412 18.26 -23.73 45.07
CA ARG A 412 18.64 -24.53 46.25
C ARG A 412 20.09 -24.26 46.61
N ILE A 413 20.35 -24.01 47.89
CA ILE A 413 21.71 -23.84 48.39
C ILE A 413 22.23 -25.23 48.79
N LYS A 414 23.29 -25.69 48.12
CA LYS A 414 24.02 -26.90 48.51
C LYS A 414 25.38 -26.55 49.11
N ASP A 415 25.85 -27.38 50.02
CA ASP A 415 27.24 -27.34 50.46
C ASP A 415 28.16 -27.99 49.44
N ILE A 416 29.44 -27.61 49.45
CA ILE A 416 30.47 -28.33 48.71
C ILE A 416 30.41 -29.81 49.11
N PRO A 417 30.45 -30.74 48.14
CA PRO A 417 30.46 -32.17 48.42
C PRO A 417 31.57 -32.56 49.40
N ARG A 418 31.44 -33.76 49.98
CA ARG A 418 32.46 -34.29 50.89
C ARG A 418 33.72 -34.60 50.07
N PRO A 419 34.91 -34.04 50.39
CA PRO A 419 36.13 -34.39 49.69
C PRO A 419 36.55 -35.84 49.97
N GLY A 420 37.09 -36.51 48.96
CA GLY A 420 37.82 -37.78 49.08
C GLY A 420 39.25 -37.54 49.55
N GLY A 421 39.72 -38.30 50.54
CA GLY A 421 41.13 -38.29 50.94
C GLY A 421 41.98 -39.01 49.90
N THR A 422 43.20 -38.54 49.68
CA THR A 422 44.07 -39.10 48.64
C THR A 422 45.47 -39.36 49.15
N VAL A 423 46.13 -40.38 48.59
CA VAL A 423 47.57 -40.59 48.75
C VAL A 423 48.17 -40.61 47.36
N ARG A 424 49.16 -39.74 47.09
CA ARG A 424 49.74 -39.61 45.73
C ARG A 424 48.68 -39.31 44.65
N GLY A 425 47.61 -38.61 45.03
CA GLY A 425 46.51 -38.29 44.12
C GLY A 425 45.54 -39.45 43.84
N GLU A 426 45.69 -40.61 44.49
CA GLU A 426 44.76 -41.73 44.37
C GLU A 426 43.81 -41.78 45.59
N SER A 427 42.51 -41.97 45.36
CA SER A 427 41.46 -42.04 46.40
C SER A 427 41.07 -43.49 46.71
N GLY A 428 40.35 -43.71 47.82
CA GLY A 428 39.79 -45.02 48.17
C GLY A 428 40.80 -46.01 48.74
N SER A 429 40.96 -47.17 48.09
CA SER A 429 41.89 -48.22 48.49
C SER A 429 43.04 -48.31 47.49
N VAL A 430 44.24 -48.00 47.96
CA VAL A 430 45.44 -47.88 47.12
C VAL A 430 46.45 -48.96 47.50
N LYS A 431 47.08 -49.59 46.52
CA LYS A 431 48.18 -50.55 46.75
C LYS A 431 49.51 -49.88 46.43
N MET A 432 50.44 -49.83 47.38
CA MET A 432 51.77 -49.30 47.10
C MET A 432 52.87 -49.90 47.98
N PRO A 433 54.15 -49.82 47.56
CA PRO A 433 55.28 -50.17 48.41
C PRO A 433 55.38 -49.23 49.62
N ARG A 434 55.88 -49.75 50.74
CA ARG A 434 56.13 -48.98 51.96
C ARG A 434 56.96 -47.71 51.72
N LYS A 435 58.03 -47.81 50.91
CA LYS A 435 58.89 -46.68 50.55
C LYS A 435 58.13 -45.57 49.81
N ASN A 436 57.15 -45.94 48.99
CA ASN A 436 56.33 -44.97 48.25
C ASN A 436 55.37 -44.27 49.19
N LEU A 437 54.75 -44.99 50.13
CA LEU A 437 53.90 -44.39 51.15
C LEU A 437 54.69 -43.42 52.04
N GLU A 438 55.95 -43.76 52.37
CA GLU A 438 56.83 -42.93 53.21
C GLU A 438 57.05 -41.51 52.65
N ILE A 439 57.13 -41.37 51.32
CA ILE A 439 57.37 -40.10 50.62
C ILE A 439 56.10 -39.50 50.02
N SER A 440 54.95 -40.16 50.17
CA SER A 440 53.70 -39.73 49.55
C SER A 440 53.13 -38.48 50.22
N THR A 441 52.46 -37.66 49.40
CA THR A 441 51.66 -36.53 49.88
C THR A 441 50.23 -36.98 50.10
N ILE A 442 49.68 -36.66 51.26
CA ILE A 442 48.28 -36.81 51.61
C ILE A 442 47.52 -35.60 51.09
N GLY A 443 46.52 -35.82 50.25
CA GLY A 443 45.70 -34.77 49.66
C GLY A 443 44.22 -34.93 49.99
N ALA A 444 43.42 -34.03 49.44
CA ALA A 444 41.98 -34.13 49.36
C ALA A 444 41.54 -33.70 47.95
N MET A 445 40.58 -34.40 47.36
CA MET A 445 40.00 -34.07 46.06
C MET A 445 38.48 -34.10 46.11
N LEU A 446 37.83 -33.43 45.17
CA LEU A 446 36.39 -33.52 44.94
C LEU A 446 36.18 -34.23 43.61
N GLU A 447 35.57 -35.41 43.66
CA GLU A 447 35.15 -36.14 42.46
C GLU A 447 33.85 -35.51 41.93
N ASP A 448 33.74 -35.35 40.61
CA ASP A 448 32.55 -34.85 39.90
C ASP A 448 31.98 -33.51 40.42
N PHE A 449 32.87 -32.55 40.73
CA PHE A 449 32.47 -31.21 41.16
C PHE A 449 32.80 -30.14 40.12
N ASP A 450 31.78 -29.41 39.68
CA ASP A 450 31.88 -28.44 38.56
C ASP A 450 32.72 -27.19 38.86
N PHE A 451 33.12 -26.98 40.11
CA PHE A 451 33.98 -25.85 40.50
C PHE A 451 35.40 -26.31 40.75
N ASP A 452 36.35 -25.65 40.08
CA ASP A 452 37.76 -25.86 40.30
C ASP A 452 38.18 -25.26 41.66
N LEU A 453 38.45 -26.13 42.63
CA LEU A 453 38.83 -25.77 43.99
C LEU A 453 40.19 -26.34 44.36
N ASN A 454 41.10 -25.44 44.73
CA ASN A 454 42.40 -25.81 45.27
C ASN A 454 42.27 -26.22 46.74
N LEU A 455 42.42 -27.51 47.03
CA LEU A 455 42.36 -28.08 48.38
C LEU A 455 43.76 -28.36 48.94
N ALA A 456 43.97 -28.04 50.21
CA ALA A 456 45.20 -28.35 50.93
C ALA A 456 44.91 -29.06 52.26
N VAL A 457 45.82 -29.94 52.68
CA VAL A 457 45.71 -30.71 53.94
C VAL A 457 46.59 -30.09 55.01
N GLY A 458 46.01 -29.83 56.19
CA GLY A 458 46.71 -29.28 57.35
C GLY A 458 47.08 -30.32 58.41
N GLN A 459 46.29 -31.38 58.56
CA GLN A 459 46.52 -32.44 59.55
C GLN A 459 45.81 -33.73 59.13
N PHE A 460 46.33 -34.89 59.53
CA PHE A 460 45.63 -36.17 59.41
C PHE A 460 46.02 -37.13 60.53
N LYS A 461 45.23 -38.20 60.70
CA LYS A 461 45.55 -39.33 61.60
C LYS A 461 46.02 -40.52 60.77
N PHE A 462 47.10 -41.13 61.22
CA PHE A 462 47.76 -42.27 60.59
C PHE A 462 47.69 -43.48 61.53
N LYS A 463 47.14 -44.59 61.05
CA LYS A 463 47.00 -45.82 61.82
C LYS A 463 47.56 -47.00 61.04
N VAL A 464 48.53 -47.66 61.67
CA VAL A 464 49.03 -48.97 61.27
C VAL A 464 48.40 -50.02 62.19
N PRO A 465 48.00 -51.20 61.68
CA PRO A 465 47.55 -52.32 62.52
C PRO A 465 48.55 -52.61 63.65
N GLY A 466 48.05 -52.85 64.87
CA GLY A 466 48.90 -53.13 66.05
C GLY A 466 49.69 -51.94 66.63
N GLN A 467 49.63 -50.74 66.03
CA GLN A 467 50.31 -49.53 66.54
C GLN A 467 49.30 -48.47 67.03
N PRO A 468 49.64 -47.61 68.00
CA PRO A 468 48.82 -46.43 68.33
C PRO A 468 48.60 -45.51 67.14
N THR A 469 47.48 -44.78 67.11
CA THR A 469 47.21 -43.77 66.06
C THR A 469 48.17 -42.59 66.22
N VAL A 470 48.83 -42.20 65.13
CA VAL A 470 49.73 -41.04 65.09
C VAL A 470 48.98 -39.85 64.49
N VAL A 471 48.97 -38.71 65.18
CA VAL A 471 48.48 -37.44 64.62
C VAL A 471 49.63 -36.74 63.91
N VAL A 472 49.47 -36.52 62.60
CA VAL A 472 50.48 -35.91 61.73
C VAL A 472 50.05 -34.51 61.35
N ASN A 473 50.91 -33.52 61.62
CA ASN A 473 50.70 -32.14 61.20
C ASN A 473 51.36 -31.91 59.83
N GLY A 474 50.62 -31.32 58.91
CA GLY A 474 51.00 -31.19 57.50
C GLY A 474 50.40 -32.28 56.62
N ASN A 475 50.91 -32.38 55.39
CA ASN A 475 50.41 -33.27 54.35
C ASN A 475 51.39 -34.42 54.00
N LYS A 476 52.43 -34.63 54.81
CA LYS A 476 53.43 -35.71 54.65
C LYS A 476 53.67 -36.40 55.98
N LEU A 477 54.10 -37.66 55.94
CA LEU A 477 54.38 -38.44 57.16
C LEU A 477 55.54 -37.84 57.96
N ASP A 478 55.30 -37.60 59.25
CA ASP A 478 56.33 -37.19 60.21
C ASP A 478 57.18 -38.41 60.66
N ASN A 479 58.27 -38.16 61.39
CA ASN A 479 59.16 -39.23 61.84
C ASN A 479 58.46 -40.29 62.70
N ARG A 480 57.40 -39.91 63.44
CA ARG A 480 56.64 -40.85 64.29
C ARG A 480 55.78 -41.78 63.43
N ALA A 481 55.11 -41.22 62.42
CA ALA A 481 54.32 -41.98 61.46
C ALA A 481 55.21 -42.91 60.61
N LYS A 482 56.40 -42.44 60.22
CA LYS A 482 57.40 -43.27 59.54
C LYS A 482 57.87 -44.44 60.39
N SER A 483 58.17 -44.22 61.67
CA SER A 483 58.53 -45.29 62.61
C SER A 483 57.39 -46.30 62.82
N ALA A 484 56.12 -45.85 62.84
CA ALA A 484 54.97 -46.74 62.89
C ALA A 484 54.83 -47.56 61.59
N LEU A 485 55.05 -46.92 60.44
CA LEU A 485 55.02 -47.55 59.12
C LEU A 485 56.11 -48.60 58.94
N GLN A 486 57.29 -48.42 59.56
CA GLN A 486 58.38 -49.42 59.50
C GLN A 486 57.99 -50.77 60.12
N ARG A 487 57.05 -50.77 61.08
CA ARG A 487 56.54 -51.97 61.76
C ARG A 487 55.38 -52.64 61.03
N ALA A 488 54.86 -52.02 59.97
CA ALA A 488 53.83 -52.60 59.13
C ALA A 488 54.42 -53.74 58.28
N GLN A 489 53.67 -54.80 58.09
CA GLN A 489 54.02 -55.94 57.26
C GLN A 489 53.35 -55.85 55.88
N ARG A 490 53.86 -56.62 54.92
CA ARG A 490 53.21 -56.79 53.62
C ARG A 490 51.78 -57.29 53.82
N GLY A 491 50.82 -56.66 53.14
CA GLY A 491 49.39 -56.94 53.26
C GLY A 491 48.67 -56.11 54.33
N ASP A 492 49.40 -55.38 55.19
CA ASP A 492 48.76 -54.50 56.18
C ASP A 492 48.04 -53.34 55.48
N ALA A 493 46.81 -53.09 55.93
CA ALA A 493 45.99 -51.96 55.53
C ALA A 493 46.23 -50.76 56.46
N VAL A 494 47.08 -49.84 56.02
CA VAL A 494 47.37 -48.59 56.72
C VAL A 494 46.24 -47.60 56.44
N GLN A 495 45.66 -47.04 57.50
CA GLN A 495 44.55 -46.09 57.38
C GLN A 495 45.02 -44.66 57.61
N ILE A 496 44.65 -43.79 56.68
CA ILE A 496 44.78 -42.33 56.81
C ILE A 496 43.37 -41.77 56.90
N PHE A 497 43.03 -41.22 58.06
CA PHE A 497 41.67 -40.77 58.37
C PHE A 497 41.68 -39.49 59.17
N ASP A 498 40.51 -38.89 59.36
CA ASP A 498 40.37 -37.60 60.04
C ASP A 498 41.25 -36.50 59.39
N ILE A 499 41.32 -36.52 58.05
CA ILE A 499 42.07 -35.57 57.26
C ILE A 499 41.37 -34.21 57.35
N GLN A 500 42.10 -33.21 57.83
CA GLN A 500 41.68 -31.82 57.90
C GLN A 500 42.14 -31.10 56.63
N ALA A 501 41.22 -30.95 55.68
CA ALA A 501 41.44 -30.17 54.46
C ALA A 501 40.78 -28.79 54.57
N TYR A 502 41.33 -27.82 53.85
CA TYR A 502 40.78 -26.49 53.67
C TYR A 502 40.95 -26.02 52.23
N ILE A 503 40.09 -25.08 51.80
CA ILE A 503 40.19 -24.45 50.49
C ILE A 503 41.23 -23.33 50.58
N THR A 504 42.23 -23.34 49.70
CA THR A 504 43.37 -22.40 49.80
C THR A 504 42.94 -20.94 49.65
N ASN A 505 41.97 -20.66 48.77
CA ASN A 505 41.42 -19.34 48.50
C ASN A 505 40.24 -18.96 49.42
N ASN A 506 39.72 -19.89 50.22
CA ASN A 506 38.61 -19.64 51.13
C ASN A 506 38.74 -20.47 52.43
N LYS A 507 39.63 -20.04 53.31
CA LYS A 507 39.89 -20.70 54.60
C LYS A 507 38.75 -20.55 55.63
N SER A 508 37.80 -19.64 55.41
CA SER A 508 36.67 -19.44 56.33
C SER A 508 35.59 -20.50 56.16
N TYR A 509 35.50 -21.12 54.98
CA TYR A 509 34.58 -22.23 54.76
C TYR A 509 35.09 -23.52 55.39
N LYS A 510 34.27 -24.11 56.27
CA LYS A 510 34.56 -25.41 56.88
C LYS A 510 34.05 -26.52 55.98
N LEU A 511 34.98 -27.22 55.33
CA LEU A 511 34.68 -28.41 54.54
C LEU A 511 34.09 -29.52 55.42
N LYS A 512 33.24 -30.35 54.82
CA LYS A 512 32.79 -31.61 55.44
C LYS A 512 34.00 -32.50 55.70
N LYS A 513 33.91 -33.36 56.73
CA LYS A 513 34.99 -34.29 57.11
C LYS A 513 35.43 -35.11 55.89
N VAL A 514 36.70 -35.04 55.53
CA VAL A 514 37.25 -35.74 54.36
C VAL A 514 37.10 -37.26 54.54
N SER A 515 36.85 -37.99 53.45
CA SER A 515 36.80 -39.46 53.48
C SER A 515 38.19 -40.05 53.75
N PRO A 516 38.30 -41.14 54.52
CA PRO A 516 39.59 -41.79 54.75
C PRO A 516 40.12 -42.41 53.45
N VAL A 517 41.44 -42.63 53.42
CA VAL A 517 42.12 -43.38 52.37
C VAL A 517 42.88 -44.53 53.02
N VAL A 518 42.79 -45.71 52.41
CA VAL A 518 43.38 -46.95 52.93
C VAL A 518 44.48 -47.37 51.97
N VAL A 519 45.66 -47.65 52.52
CA VAL A 519 46.81 -48.08 51.75
C VAL A 519 47.19 -49.50 52.14
N GLU A 520 47.05 -50.43 51.22
CA GLU A 520 47.54 -51.81 51.39
C GLU A 520 49.00 -51.89 50.96
N LEU A 521 49.86 -52.36 51.87
CA LEU A 521 51.29 -52.46 51.60
C LEU A 521 51.61 -53.68 50.73
N THR A 522 52.35 -53.44 49.66
CA THR A 522 52.73 -54.49 48.70
C THR A 522 54.05 -55.19 49.03
N ASN A 523 54.86 -54.64 49.95
CA ASN A 523 56.18 -55.17 50.32
C ASN A 523 56.58 -54.95 51.77
#